data_AF-W2QGR0-F1
#
_entry.id   AF-W2QGR0-F1
#
_cell.length_a   1.000
_cell.length_b   1.000
_cell.length_c   1.000
_cell.angle_alpha   90.00
_cell.angle_beta   90.00
_cell.angle_gamma   90.00
#
_symmetry.space_group_name_H-M   'P 1'
#
loop_
_entity.id
_entity.type
_entity.pdbx_description
1 polymer ?
#
loop_
_entity_poly.entity_id
_entity_poly.type
_entity_poly.pdbx_seq_one_letter_code
_entity_poly.pdbx_strand_id
1 'polypeptide(L)'
;MRAVSSSMTVAFAAAAVSSATAHRMHHSHGMRGLQMDMSGMDMTSSSTMDMSMSMEMSSSSGATTATVTSDEDYTCPVCGMSTKDMGYDNLNHIGFAHGQTVYTCGMAARTFDDYTFEVTDTAYLAANVAEFIINSTDATAYVKCEDSCDECEDGIKDPVTGDDVTTSNYQYVCLKNGQKIYFASTASKNEYLNSVNSEPRYLVDSIICENETCSDAENITVLSAAAQAFVPDLSASSSGGSSATASGSSAAVSVNSPTSIAFAVASMLAALAAMV
;
A
#
# COMPACT_ATOMS: atom_id res chain seq x y z
N MET A 1 25.16 31.58 52.74
CA MET A 1 25.19 31.00 51.39
C MET A 1 24.20 31.79 50.54
N ARG A 2 24.69 32.52 49.53
CA ARG A 2 23.89 33.43 48.69
C ARG A 2 23.27 32.63 47.55
N ALA A 3 21.94 32.61 47.48
CA ALA A 3 21.20 32.06 46.34
C ALA A 3 21.03 33.17 45.28
N VAL A 4 21.44 32.88 44.06
CA VAL A 4 21.25 33.73 42.88
C VAL A 4 20.15 33.07 42.05
N SER A 5 18.98 33.70 41.98
CA SER A 5 17.91 33.33 41.05
C SER A 5 18.10 34.09 39.74
N SER A 6 18.22 33.36 38.62
CA SER A 6 18.09 33.91 37.27
C SER A 6 16.98 33.15 36.56
N SER A 7 15.91 33.87 36.22
CA SER A 7 14.85 33.39 35.34
C SER A 7 14.97 34.17 34.03
N MET A 8 15.34 33.48 32.95
CA MET A 8 15.26 34.01 31.59
C MET A 8 13.92 33.60 30.98
N THR A 9 13.12 34.61 30.62
CA THR A 9 11.86 34.46 29.87
C THR A 9 12.18 34.62 28.39
N VAL A 10 11.93 33.59 27.57
CA VAL A 10 12.02 33.66 26.10
C VAL A 10 10.61 33.84 25.54
N ALA A 11 10.39 34.95 24.84
CA ALA A 11 9.17 35.22 24.09
C ALA A 11 9.36 34.78 22.63
N PHE A 12 8.49 33.90 22.14
CA PHE A 12 8.36 33.60 20.72
C PHE A 12 7.23 34.46 20.14
N ALA A 13 7.58 35.31 19.17
CA ALA A 13 6.62 36.04 18.35
C ALA A 13 6.54 35.40 16.96
N ALA A 14 5.31 35.23 16.52
CA ALA A 14 4.89 34.48 15.35
C ALA A 14 4.96 35.26 14.03
N ALA A 15 5.01 34.46 12.96
CA ALA A 15 4.39 34.64 11.65
C ALA A 15 4.73 35.87 10.80
N ALA A 16 5.26 35.59 9.61
CA ALA A 16 4.90 36.32 8.41
C ALA A 16 4.72 35.34 7.24
N VAL A 17 3.49 35.32 6.75
CA VAL A 17 3.00 34.72 5.51
C VAL A 17 3.69 35.40 4.32
N SER A 18 4.04 34.64 3.29
CA SER A 18 4.22 35.19 1.94
C SER A 18 3.70 34.19 0.90
N SER A 19 2.71 34.67 0.16
CA SER A 19 1.96 33.98 -0.88
C SER A 19 2.53 34.27 -2.27
N ALA A 20 2.16 33.41 -3.22
CA ALA A 20 2.22 33.57 -4.68
C ALA A 20 3.61 33.38 -5.32
N THR A 21 3.78 32.57 -6.37
CA THR A 21 3.10 32.75 -7.66
C THR A 21 3.20 31.47 -8.50
N ALA A 22 2.06 31.01 -9.03
CA ALA A 22 1.97 29.94 -10.00
C ALA A 22 2.29 30.49 -11.41
N HIS A 23 3.28 29.91 -12.09
CA HIS A 23 3.49 30.13 -13.53
C HIS A 23 2.90 28.95 -14.32
N ARG A 24 1.76 29.22 -14.96
CA ARG A 24 1.09 28.32 -15.90
C ARG A 24 1.63 28.62 -17.31
N MET A 25 2.46 27.74 -17.86
CA MET A 25 2.87 27.82 -19.27
C MET A 25 1.92 26.97 -20.12
N HIS A 26 1.18 27.63 -21.00
CA HIS A 26 0.36 26.99 -22.03
C HIS A 26 1.25 26.58 -23.22
N HIS A 27 1.31 25.29 -23.54
CA HIS A 27 1.83 24.80 -24.81
C HIS A 27 0.67 24.65 -25.82
N SER A 28 0.80 25.35 -26.94
CA SER A 28 -0.04 25.22 -28.13
C SER A 28 0.60 24.23 -29.10
N HIS A 29 0.02 23.03 -29.22
CA HIS A 29 0.36 22.09 -30.28
C HIS A 29 -0.45 22.42 -31.56
N GLY A 30 0.26 22.81 -32.61
CA GLY A 30 -0.28 22.91 -33.97
C GLY A 30 -0.41 21.53 -34.60
N MET A 31 -1.64 21.10 -34.87
CA MET A 31 -1.92 19.89 -35.64
C MET A 31 -1.71 20.19 -37.13
N ARG A 32 -0.65 19.62 -37.70
CA ARG A 32 -0.41 19.60 -39.14
C ARG A 32 -0.94 18.27 -39.67
N GLY A 33 -2.04 18.33 -40.41
CA GLY A 33 -2.65 17.16 -41.05
C GLY A 33 -1.71 16.52 -42.07
N LEU A 34 -1.50 15.22 -41.93
CA LEU A 34 -1.01 14.37 -42.99
C LEU A 34 -2.18 13.49 -43.46
N GLN A 35 -2.63 13.84 -44.65
CA GLN A 35 -3.58 13.13 -45.48
C GLN A 35 -2.95 11.79 -45.89
N MET A 36 -3.53 10.66 -45.47
CA MET A 36 -3.17 9.35 -46.00
C MET A 36 -4.19 8.96 -47.08
N ASP A 37 -3.65 8.83 -48.30
CA ASP A 37 -4.29 8.35 -49.51
C ASP A 37 -4.53 6.83 -49.39
N MET A 38 -5.79 6.41 -49.46
CA MET A 38 -6.20 5.00 -49.45
C MET A 38 -6.66 4.61 -50.85
N SER A 39 -5.70 4.28 -51.70
CA SER A 39 -5.95 3.74 -53.03
C SER A 39 -5.55 2.26 -53.08
N GLY A 40 -6.56 1.40 -52.91
CA GLY A 40 -6.73 0.13 -53.60
C GLY A 40 -5.69 -0.98 -53.42
N MET A 41 -6.05 -2.01 -52.65
CA MET A 41 -5.72 -3.40 -52.99
C MET A 41 -6.88 -4.32 -52.60
N ASP A 42 -7.64 -4.74 -53.61
CA ASP A 42 -8.48 -5.93 -53.62
C ASP A 42 -7.56 -7.16 -53.72
N MET A 43 -7.73 -8.15 -52.85
CA MET A 43 -7.38 -9.54 -53.13
C MET A 43 -8.36 -10.47 -52.42
N THR A 44 -9.23 -11.04 -53.23
CA THR A 44 -10.09 -12.18 -52.93
C THR A 44 -9.27 -13.48 -52.87
N SER A 45 -9.87 -14.49 -52.21
CA SER A 45 -9.59 -15.94 -52.28
C SER A 45 -8.83 -16.59 -51.12
N SER A 46 -9.64 -17.16 -50.23
CA SER A 46 -9.71 -18.61 -49.91
C SER A 46 -8.40 -19.38 -49.74
N SER A 47 -8.12 -19.80 -48.50
CA SER A 47 -7.69 -21.18 -48.18
C SER A 47 -7.85 -21.43 -46.69
N THR A 48 -8.67 -22.42 -46.38
CA THR A 48 -8.79 -23.12 -45.10
C THR A 48 -7.45 -23.76 -44.72
N MET A 49 -6.90 -23.44 -43.55
CA MET A 49 -6.12 -24.39 -42.75
C MET A 49 -6.38 -24.16 -41.27
N ASP A 50 -7.12 -25.12 -40.72
CA ASP A 50 -7.20 -25.48 -39.32
C ASP A 50 -5.78 -25.83 -38.83
N MET A 51 -5.34 -25.19 -37.75
CA MET A 51 -4.19 -25.63 -36.95
C MET A 51 -4.57 -25.51 -35.49
N SER A 52 -5.36 -26.48 -35.04
CA SER A 52 -5.33 -26.94 -33.65
C SER A 52 -3.89 -27.33 -33.30
N MET A 53 -3.23 -26.55 -32.44
CA MET A 53 -2.01 -26.96 -31.74
C MET A 53 -2.28 -26.94 -30.25
N SER A 54 -2.93 -28.02 -29.81
CA SER A 54 -2.83 -28.54 -28.45
C SER A 54 -1.39 -29.01 -28.24
N MET A 55 -0.66 -28.36 -27.34
CA MET A 55 0.49 -28.96 -26.68
C MET A 55 0.33 -28.80 -25.17
N GLU A 56 -0.39 -29.76 -24.58
CA GLU A 56 -0.09 -30.20 -23.23
C GLU A 56 1.21 -31.01 -23.29
N MET A 57 2.27 -30.61 -22.58
CA MET A 57 3.30 -31.52 -22.09
C MET A 57 3.80 -31.00 -20.74
N SER A 58 3.62 -31.85 -19.73
CA SER A 58 3.80 -31.62 -18.32
C SER A 58 5.26 -31.51 -17.87
N SER A 59 5.45 -30.74 -16.81
CA SER A 59 6.35 -30.98 -15.67
C SER A 59 7.82 -31.29 -15.95
N SER A 60 8.64 -30.25 -15.84
CA SER A 60 9.96 -30.36 -15.19
C SER A 60 10.06 -29.29 -14.12
N SER A 61 10.10 -29.74 -12.87
CA SER A 61 10.28 -28.94 -11.65
C SER A 61 11.59 -28.17 -11.71
N GLY A 62 11.50 -26.91 -12.12
CA GLY A 62 12.50 -25.88 -11.94
C GLY A 62 11.72 -24.59 -11.77
N ALA A 63 11.82 -23.97 -10.60
CA ALA A 63 11.22 -22.68 -10.32
C ALA A 63 11.83 -21.66 -11.30
N THR A 64 11.17 -21.52 -12.44
CA THR A 64 11.36 -20.41 -13.35
C THR A 64 10.23 -19.49 -12.93
N THR A 65 10.56 -18.41 -12.24
CA THR A 65 9.65 -17.29 -12.02
C THR A 65 9.26 -16.80 -13.41
N ALA A 66 8.21 -17.37 -13.98
CA ALA A 66 7.52 -16.74 -15.08
C ALA A 66 6.97 -15.45 -14.47
N THR A 67 7.56 -14.32 -14.85
CA THR A 67 7.00 -13.02 -14.51
C THR A 67 5.60 -13.00 -15.10
N VAL A 68 4.59 -13.24 -14.27
CA VAL A 68 3.20 -13.02 -14.63
C VAL A 68 3.04 -11.50 -14.57
N THR A 69 3.35 -10.83 -15.68
CA THR A 69 3.09 -9.41 -15.83
C THR A 69 1.58 -9.24 -15.99
N SER A 70 0.96 -8.51 -15.08
CA SER A 70 -0.48 -8.21 -15.18
C SER A 70 -0.79 -7.41 -16.44
N ASP A 71 -1.96 -7.68 -17.04
CA ASP A 71 -2.46 -6.91 -18.18
C ASP A 71 -3.05 -5.54 -17.78
N GLU A 72 -3.31 -5.34 -16.49
CA GLU A 72 -3.89 -4.13 -15.91
C GLU A 72 -2.90 -2.96 -15.88
N ASP A 73 -3.40 -1.74 -16.11
CA ASP A 73 -2.59 -0.53 -15.95
C ASP A 73 -2.74 0.03 -14.53
N TYR A 74 -1.68 -0.08 -13.75
CA TYR A 74 -1.61 0.49 -12.41
C TYR A 74 -0.99 1.89 -12.44
N THR A 75 -1.23 2.65 -11.37
CA THR A 75 -0.53 3.92 -11.15
C THR A 75 0.56 3.74 -10.09
N CYS A 76 1.78 4.11 -10.43
CA CYS A 76 2.94 4.03 -9.53
C CYS A 76 2.70 4.83 -8.24
N PRO A 77 2.92 4.24 -7.05
CA PRO A 77 2.72 4.96 -5.78
C PRO A 77 3.68 6.14 -5.58
N VAL A 78 4.87 6.06 -6.20
CA VAL A 78 5.94 7.06 -6.06
C VAL A 78 5.71 8.27 -6.96
N CYS A 79 5.52 8.04 -8.26
CA CYS A 79 5.49 9.10 -9.28
C CYS A 79 4.07 9.49 -9.71
N GLY A 80 3.07 8.64 -9.48
CA GLY A 80 1.71 8.85 -9.99
C GLY A 80 1.55 8.66 -11.49
N MET A 81 2.57 8.15 -12.19
CA MET A 81 2.48 7.78 -13.60
C MET A 81 1.97 6.35 -13.76
N SER A 82 1.38 6.10 -14.92
CA SER A 82 0.96 4.78 -15.36
C SER A 82 2.16 3.82 -15.47
N THR A 83 1.87 2.53 -15.30
CA THR A 83 2.84 1.43 -15.32
C THR A 83 2.85 0.68 -16.65
N LYS A 84 1.91 1.01 -17.55
CA LYS A 84 1.83 0.48 -18.92
C LYS A 84 1.80 1.54 -20.04
N ASP A 85 1.53 2.81 -19.72
CA ASP A 85 1.56 3.87 -20.71
C ASP A 85 2.99 4.24 -21.10
N MET A 86 3.13 4.96 -22.21
CA MET A 86 4.41 5.52 -22.68
C MET A 86 5.51 4.47 -22.93
N GLY A 87 5.14 3.20 -23.14
CA GLY A 87 6.06 2.10 -23.44
C GLY A 87 6.54 1.31 -22.22
N TYR A 88 5.95 1.53 -21.04
CA TYR A 88 6.11 0.64 -19.89
C TYR A 88 5.25 -0.63 -20.06
N ASP A 89 5.57 -1.70 -19.33
CA ASP A 89 4.86 -2.98 -19.46
C ASP A 89 4.88 -3.80 -18.16
N ASN A 90 4.64 -3.15 -17.01
CA ASN A 90 4.63 -3.81 -15.70
C ASN A 90 5.90 -4.60 -15.31
N LEU A 91 7.02 -4.37 -16.01
CA LEU A 91 8.30 -5.04 -15.75
C LEU A 91 9.01 -4.54 -14.49
N ASN A 92 8.49 -3.48 -13.88
CA ASN A 92 9.02 -2.86 -12.67
C ASN A 92 8.01 -3.04 -11.54
N HIS A 93 8.42 -3.71 -10.47
CA HIS A 93 7.55 -4.00 -9.35
C HIS A 93 8.33 -4.44 -8.11
N ILE A 94 7.64 -4.38 -6.97
CA ILE A 94 8.08 -5.03 -5.74
C ILE A 94 7.18 -6.24 -5.49
N GLY A 95 7.78 -7.35 -5.09
CA GLY A 95 7.06 -8.54 -4.64
C GLY A 95 7.17 -8.67 -3.13
N PHE A 96 6.04 -8.82 -2.46
CA PHE A 96 5.96 -9.14 -1.04
C PHE A 96 6.16 -10.63 -0.80
N ALA A 97 6.43 -10.98 0.46
CA ALA A 97 6.34 -12.34 0.94
C ALA A 97 5.03 -12.98 0.46
N HIS A 98 5.14 -14.23 0.01
CA HIS A 98 4.04 -15.00 -0.58
C HIS A 98 3.47 -14.47 -1.91
N GLY A 99 4.14 -13.52 -2.56
CA GLY A 99 3.98 -13.26 -4.00
C GLY A 99 3.05 -12.13 -4.41
N GLN A 100 2.48 -11.36 -3.47
CA GLN A 100 1.75 -10.15 -3.85
C GLN A 100 2.67 -9.13 -4.49
N THR A 101 2.19 -8.42 -5.51
CA THR A 101 3.02 -7.51 -6.29
C THR A 101 2.44 -6.10 -6.30
N VAL A 102 3.30 -5.10 -6.15
CA VAL A 102 2.97 -3.69 -6.37
C VAL A 102 3.83 -3.15 -7.50
N TYR A 103 3.19 -2.65 -8.55
CA TYR A 103 3.84 -2.21 -9.78
C TYR A 103 4.32 -0.76 -9.68
N THR A 104 5.43 -0.47 -10.34
CA THR A 104 6.04 0.87 -10.37
C THR A 104 6.31 1.33 -11.80
N CYS A 105 6.44 2.64 -11.96
CA CYS A 105 6.86 3.23 -13.23
C CYS A 105 8.35 2.88 -13.45
N GLY A 106 8.71 2.41 -14.65
CA GLY A 106 10.09 2.03 -15.02
C GLY A 106 11.02 3.23 -15.26
N MET A 107 10.91 4.26 -14.42
CA MET A 107 11.73 5.46 -14.54
C MET A 107 13.19 5.17 -14.21
N ALA A 108 14.09 5.88 -14.90
CA ALA A 108 15.49 5.93 -14.54
C ALA A 108 15.68 6.43 -13.09
N ALA A 109 16.75 5.97 -12.45
CA ALA A 109 17.11 6.36 -11.11
C ALA A 109 17.26 7.89 -10.98
N ARG A 110 16.86 8.42 -9.83
CA ARG A 110 16.89 9.86 -9.52
C ARG A 110 17.19 10.10 -8.05
N THR A 111 17.61 11.31 -7.72
CA THR A 111 17.81 11.71 -6.32
C THR A 111 16.49 11.95 -5.61
N PHE A 112 16.43 11.56 -4.34
CA PHE A 112 15.36 11.86 -3.40
C PHE A 112 15.97 12.64 -2.24
N ASP A 113 15.19 13.53 -1.60
CA ASP A 113 15.72 14.45 -0.58
C ASP A 113 16.34 13.72 0.63
N ASP A 114 15.87 12.51 0.94
CA ASP A 114 16.37 11.67 2.03
C ASP A 114 17.69 10.94 1.71
N TYR A 115 18.14 10.91 0.44
CA TYR A 115 19.29 10.11 0.00
C TYR A 115 20.30 10.92 -0.82
N THR A 116 21.58 10.60 -0.65
CA THR A 116 22.68 11.26 -1.37
C THR A 116 23.07 10.55 -2.68
N PHE A 117 22.35 9.49 -3.05
CA PHE A 117 22.55 8.68 -4.24
C PHE A 117 21.24 8.59 -5.04
N GLU A 118 21.35 8.23 -6.31
CA GLU A 118 20.20 8.00 -7.18
C GLU A 118 19.60 6.63 -6.91
N VAL A 119 18.27 6.56 -6.86
CA VAL A 119 17.51 5.33 -6.76
C VAL A 119 16.33 5.33 -7.72
N THR A 120 15.98 4.14 -8.20
CA THR A 120 14.77 3.87 -8.96
C THR A 120 13.55 4.02 -8.07
N ASP A 121 12.41 4.36 -8.67
CA ASP A 121 11.14 4.41 -7.94
C ASP A 121 10.78 3.04 -7.34
N THR A 122 11.18 1.94 -7.97
CA THR A 122 11.01 0.57 -7.45
C THR A 122 11.79 0.33 -6.16
N ALA A 123 13.09 0.64 -6.14
CA ALA A 123 13.91 0.48 -4.94
C ALA A 123 13.48 1.45 -3.83
N TYR A 124 13.09 2.68 -4.20
CA TYR A 124 12.56 3.66 -3.25
C TYR A 124 11.25 3.18 -2.61
N LEU A 125 10.30 2.68 -3.41
CA LEU A 125 9.06 2.10 -2.92
C LEU A 125 9.33 0.91 -1.99
N ALA A 126 10.18 -0.03 -2.42
CA ALA A 126 10.53 -1.22 -1.65
C ALA A 126 11.04 -0.87 -0.26
N ALA A 127 11.92 0.13 -0.17
CA ALA A 127 12.46 0.57 1.11
C ALA A 127 11.42 1.33 1.95
N ASN A 128 10.56 2.14 1.33
CA ASN A 128 9.76 3.15 2.02
C ASN A 128 8.24 2.95 1.87
N VAL A 129 7.75 1.71 1.80
CA VAL A 129 6.31 1.43 1.58
C VAL A 129 5.43 2.21 2.55
N ALA A 130 5.84 2.37 3.81
CA ALA A 130 5.15 3.13 4.85
C ALA A 130 4.80 4.58 4.43
N GLU A 131 5.66 5.25 3.67
CA GLU A 131 5.44 6.63 3.17
C GLU A 131 4.25 6.72 2.18
N PHE A 132 3.95 5.60 1.53
CA PHE A 132 2.93 5.51 0.49
C PHE A 132 1.60 4.99 1.01
N ILE A 133 1.51 4.55 2.26
CA ILE A 133 0.26 4.08 2.85
C ILE A 133 -0.69 5.25 3.10
N ILE A 134 -1.93 5.09 2.67
CA ILE A 134 -3.03 6.01 2.98
C ILE A 134 -3.83 5.46 4.15
N ASN A 135 -3.91 6.24 5.23
CA ASN A 135 -4.76 5.93 6.37
C ASN A 135 -6.24 6.07 6.00
N SER A 136 -7.09 5.19 6.54
CA SER A 136 -8.53 5.16 6.23
C SER A 136 -9.28 6.43 6.65
N THR A 137 -8.72 7.17 7.60
CA THR A 137 -9.18 8.51 8.00
C THR A 137 -9.02 9.59 6.92
N ASP A 138 -8.12 9.42 5.95
CA ASP A 138 -8.02 10.30 4.78
C ASP A 138 -8.99 9.83 3.68
N ALA A 139 -10.28 10.13 3.86
CA ALA A 139 -11.33 9.71 2.93
C ALA A 139 -11.09 10.15 1.47
N THR A 140 -10.36 11.25 1.24
CA THR A 140 -10.14 11.79 -0.11
C THR A 140 -9.05 11.04 -0.85
N ALA A 141 -7.98 10.66 -0.17
CA ALA A 141 -6.94 9.84 -0.77
C ALA A 141 -7.36 8.36 -0.80
N TYR A 142 -8.06 7.88 0.23
CA TYR A 142 -8.42 6.47 0.40
C TYR A 142 -9.45 6.00 -0.64
N VAL A 143 -10.33 6.88 -1.13
CA VAL A 143 -11.30 6.56 -2.19
C VAL A 143 -10.67 6.10 -3.51
N LYS A 144 -9.35 6.33 -3.70
CA LYS A 144 -8.62 5.80 -4.86
C LYS A 144 -8.45 4.27 -4.81
N CYS A 145 -8.57 3.68 -3.63
CA CYS A 145 -8.60 2.23 -3.46
C CYS A 145 -10.06 1.82 -3.27
N GLU A 146 -10.64 1.24 -4.30
CA GLU A 146 -12.00 0.70 -4.21
C GLU A 146 -12.04 -0.45 -3.20
N ASP A 147 -13.13 -0.51 -2.42
CA ASP A 147 -13.46 -1.59 -1.49
C ASP A 147 -13.92 -2.84 -2.26
N SER A 148 -12.98 -3.39 -3.03
CA SER A 148 -13.09 -4.61 -3.83
C SER A 148 -11.78 -5.40 -3.74
N CYS A 149 -11.82 -6.66 -4.15
CA CYS A 149 -10.63 -7.46 -4.39
C CYS A 149 -10.86 -8.30 -5.64
N ASP A 150 -10.74 -7.65 -6.79
CA ASP A 150 -10.93 -8.30 -8.08
C ASP A 150 -9.78 -9.30 -8.34
N GLU A 151 -8.59 -8.98 -7.83
CA GLU A 151 -7.39 -9.81 -7.93
C GLU A 151 -7.41 -11.03 -6.97
N CYS A 152 -8.37 -11.11 -6.03
CA CYS A 152 -8.50 -12.25 -5.13
C CYS A 152 -8.81 -13.56 -5.88
N GLU A 153 -9.39 -13.48 -7.08
CA GLU A 153 -9.65 -14.67 -7.91
C GLU A 153 -8.36 -15.31 -8.44
N ASP A 154 -7.26 -14.55 -8.50
CA ASP A 154 -5.95 -15.00 -8.99
C ASP A 154 -5.12 -15.75 -7.94
N GLY A 155 -5.64 -15.92 -6.71
CA GLY A 155 -4.99 -16.68 -5.65
C GLY A 155 -3.95 -15.89 -4.85
N ILE A 156 -4.31 -14.68 -4.43
CA ILE A 156 -3.47 -13.79 -3.61
C ILE A 156 -3.28 -14.36 -2.19
N LYS A 157 -2.05 -14.22 -1.67
CA LYS A 157 -1.66 -14.72 -0.34
C LYS A 157 -1.34 -13.57 0.62
N ASP A 158 -1.79 -13.68 1.86
CA ASP A 158 -1.45 -12.74 2.94
C ASP A 158 0.09 -12.63 3.09
N PRO A 159 0.70 -11.44 3.07
CA PRO A 159 2.16 -11.30 3.14
C PRO A 159 2.73 -11.67 4.51
N VAL A 160 1.90 -11.64 5.55
CA VAL A 160 2.31 -11.94 6.93
C VAL A 160 2.15 -13.43 7.23
N THR A 161 1.02 -14.03 6.83
CA THR A 161 0.67 -15.40 7.23
C THR A 161 0.77 -16.43 6.12
N GLY A 162 0.73 -16.01 4.85
CA GLY A 162 0.63 -16.89 3.68
C GLY A 162 -0.75 -17.52 3.48
N ASP A 163 -1.75 -17.10 4.26
CA ASP A 163 -3.14 -17.56 4.11
C ASP A 163 -3.78 -17.04 2.82
N ASP A 164 -4.78 -17.75 2.31
CA ASP A 164 -5.56 -17.31 1.15
C ASP A 164 -6.36 -16.04 1.44
N VAL A 165 -6.19 -15.05 0.58
CA VAL A 165 -7.06 -13.87 0.50
C VAL A 165 -8.14 -14.14 -0.52
N THR A 166 -9.40 -14.05 -0.11
CA THR A 166 -10.58 -14.24 -0.94
C THR A 166 -11.47 -13.00 -0.86
N THR A 167 -12.42 -12.89 -1.78
CA THR A 167 -13.46 -11.84 -1.76
C THR A 167 -14.31 -11.83 -0.49
N SER A 168 -14.26 -12.89 0.34
CA SER A 168 -15.05 -13.00 1.58
C SER A 168 -14.31 -12.59 2.86
N ASN A 169 -12.97 -12.61 2.85
CA ASN A 169 -12.14 -12.35 4.04
C ASN A 169 -11.10 -11.24 3.82
N TYR A 170 -10.96 -10.71 2.60
CA TYR A 170 -9.94 -9.73 2.30
C TYR A 170 -10.04 -8.50 3.22
N GLN A 171 -8.88 -8.05 3.63
CA GLN A 171 -8.60 -6.73 4.14
C GLN A 171 -7.57 -6.11 3.22
N TYR A 172 -7.44 -4.79 3.18
CA TYR A 172 -6.38 -4.17 2.39
C TYR A 172 -5.78 -2.94 3.06
N VAL A 173 -4.56 -2.66 2.66
CA VAL A 173 -3.88 -1.38 2.85
C VAL A 173 -3.87 -0.65 1.51
N CYS A 174 -4.37 0.58 1.52
CA CYS A 174 -4.38 1.44 0.33
C CYS A 174 -3.02 2.14 0.19
N LEU A 175 -2.43 2.08 -1.00
CA LEU A 175 -1.26 2.87 -1.35
C LEU A 175 -1.68 4.12 -2.12
N LYS A 176 -0.81 5.13 -2.10
CA LYS A 176 -0.93 6.31 -2.96
C LYS A 176 -1.19 5.86 -4.39
N ASN A 177 -2.17 6.50 -5.01
CA ASN A 177 -2.58 6.25 -6.39
C ASN A 177 -3.28 4.91 -6.66
N GLY A 178 -3.80 4.23 -5.63
CA GLY A 178 -4.89 3.26 -5.79
C GLY A 178 -4.50 1.78 -5.77
N GLN A 179 -3.21 1.46 -5.81
CA GLN A 179 -2.75 0.08 -5.61
C GLN A 179 -3.00 -0.39 -4.17
N LYS A 180 -3.23 -1.68 -3.99
CA LYS A 180 -3.61 -2.30 -2.71
C LYS A 180 -2.63 -3.40 -2.32
N ILE A 181 -2.43 -3.59 -1.02
CA ILE A 181 -1.81 -4.78 -0.44
C ILE A 181 -2.89 -5.49 0.36
N TYR A 182 -3.14 -6.77 0.07
CA TYR A 182 -4.24 -7.52 0.66
C TYR A 182 -3.82 -8.37 1.86
N PHE A 183 -4.74 -8.66 2.76
CA PHE A 183 -4.53 -9.49 3.94
C PHE A 183 -5.74 -10.38 4.17
N ALA A 184 -5.54 -11.58 4.70
CA ALA A 184 -6.59 -12.55 4.99
C ALA A 184 -7.34 -12.23 6.29
N SER A 185 -6.82 -11.32 7.12
CA SER A 185 -7.43 -10.94 8.39
C SER A 185 -7.06 -9.51 8.84
N THR A 186 -7.84 -8.94 9.75
CA THR A 186 -7.50 -7.65 10.38
C THR A 186 -6.25 -7.76 11.26
N ALA A 187 -5.97 -8.94 11.82
CA ALA A 187 -4.81 -9.17 12.68
C ALA A 187 -3.50 -9.05 11.89
N SER A 188 -3.40 -9.75 10.76
CA SER A 188 -2.23 -9.68 9.87
C SER A 188 -2.07 -8.29 9.25
N LYS A 189 -3.16 -7.63 8.83
CA LYS A 189 -3.12 -6.22 8.40
C LYS A 189 -2.50 -5.32 9.47
N ASN A 190 -2.94 -5.45 10.72
CA ASN A 190 -2.45 -4.62 11.82
C ASN A 190 -1.00 -4.95 12.19
N GLU A 191 -0.61 -6.21 12.11
CA GLU A 191 0.79 -6.63 12.30
C GLU A 191 1.72 -5.97 11.28
N TYR A 192 1.32 -6.00 10.01
CA TYR A 192 2.04 -5.30 8.94
C TYR A 192 2.14 -3.79 9.19
N LEU A 193 1.00 -3.13 9.45
CA LEU A 193 0.94 -1.69 9.67
C LEU A 193 1.78 -1.22 10.87
N ASN A 194 1.94 -2.04 11.89
CA ASN A 194 2.77 -1.72 13.06
C ASN A 194 4.28 -1.88 12.81
N SER A 195 4.67 -2.55 11.72
CA SER A 195 6.06 -2.97 11.49
C SER A 195 6.65 -2.40 10.19
N VAL A 196 5.82 -1.95 9.25
CA VAL A 196 6.24 -1.43 7.93
C VAL A 196 7.15 -0.20 8.00
N ASN A 197 7.18 0.53 9.12
CA ASN A 197 8.07 1.68 9.36
C ASN A 197 9.26 1.35 10.28
N SER A 198 9.52 0.08 10.58
CA SER A 198 10.61 -0.32 11.49
C SER A 198 11.96 -0.47 10.79
N GLU A 199 11.96 -0.94 9.54
CA GLU A 199 13.14 -1.11 8.71
C GLU A 199 12.80 -1.06 7.22
N PRO A 200 13.78 -0.78 6.33
CA PRO A 200 13.56 -0.86 4.90
C PRO A 200 13.14 -2.27 4.47
N ARG A 201 12.21 -2.36 3.50
CA ARG A 201 11.81 -3.62 2.85
C ARG A 201 11.13 -4.64 3.78
N TYR A 202 10.42 -4.19 4.81
CA TYR A 202 9.62 -5.07 5.65
C TYR A 202 8.62 -5.89 4.81
N LEU A 203 8.80 -7.23 4.82
CA LEU A 203 8.07 -8.23 4.01
C LEU A 203 8.19 -8.08 2.48
N VAL A 204 9.16 -7.32 1.97
CA VAL A 204 9.45 -7.26 0.53
C VAL A 204 10.51 -8.32 0.21
N ASP A 205 10.15 -9.29 -0.63
CA ASP A 205 11.00 -10.43 -1.02
C ASP A 205 11.72 -10.21 -2.36
N SER A 206 11.17 -9.36 -3.23
CA SER A 206 11.77 -9.08 -4.54
C SER A 206 11.57 -7.63 -4.97
N ILE A 207 12.58 -7.10 -5.67
CA ILE A 207 12.63 -5.73 -6.16
C ILE A 207 13.10 -5.82 -7.62
N ILE A 208 12.15 -5.77 -8.54
CA ILE A 208 12.36 -6.11 -9.96
C ILE A 208 12.29 -4.85 -10.82
N CYS A 209 13.32 -4.65 -11.65
CA CYS A 209 13.41 -3.63 -12.67
C CYS A 209 13.69 -4.31 -14.02
N GLU A 210 12.83 -4.12 -15.01
CA GLU A 210 12.99 -4.70 -16.35
C GLU A 210 13.18 -6.23 -16.34
N ASN A 211 12.42 -6.96 -15.49
CA ASN A 211 12.52 -8.42 -15.25
C ASN A 211 13.79 -8.92 -14.56
N GLU A 212 14.66 -8.03 -14.08
CA GLU A 212 15.83 -8.39 -13.29
C GLU A 212 15.79 -7.72 -11.91
N THR A 213 16.59 -8.20 -10.96
CA THR A 213 16.71 -7.48 -9.68
C THR A 213 17.29 -6.09 -9.91
N CYS A 214 16.62 -5.05 -9.37
CA CYS A 214 17.11 -3.68 -9.51
C CYS A 214 18.53 -3.55 -8.94
N SER A 215 19.43 -2.93 -9.71
CA SER A 215 20.85 -2.78 -9.32
C SER A 215 21.07 -2.00 -8.01
N ASP A 216 20.08 -1.21 -7.60
CA ASP A 216 20.05 -0.34 -6.44
C ASP A 216 19.13 -0.84 -5.31
N ALA A 217 18.61 -2.06 -5.43
CA ALA A 217 17.65 -2.67 -4.50
C ALA A 217 18.02 -2.57 -3.00
N GLU A 218 19.32 -2.65 -2.70
CA GLU A 218 19.84 -2.68 -1.33
C GLU A 218 20.53 -1.38 -0.88
N ASN A 219 20.62 -0.37 -1.76
CA ASN A 219 21.36 0.87 -1.44
C ASN A 219 20.73 1.64 -0.28
N ILE A 220 19.40 1.58 -0.16
CA ILE A 220 18.67 2.20 0.96
C ILE A 220 18.78 1.31 2.19
N THR A 221 19.50 1.80 3.21
CA THR A 221 19.69 1.11 4.50
C THR A 221 18.96 1.79 5.65
N VAL A 222 18.42 2.98 5.41
CA VAL A 222 17.66 3.76 6.39
C VAL A 222 16.39 4.27 5.70
N LEU A 223 15.26 4.17 6.39
CA LEU A 223 13.97 4.67 5.93
C LEU A 223 14.02 6.18 5.66
N SER A 224 13.20 6.66 4.72
CA SER A 224 12.95 8.09 4.53
C SER A 224 12.35 8.70 5.79
N ALA A 225 12.51 10.01 6.00
CA ALA A 225 11.92 10.68 7.14
C ALA A 225 10.39 10.52 7.17
N ALA A 226 9.74 10.48 6.01
CA ALA A 226 8.31 10.28 5.88
C ALA A 226 7.87 8.86 6.24
N ALA A 227 8.63 7.83 5.82
CA ALA A 227 8.36 6.44 6.20
C ALA A 227 8.52 6.25 7.71
N GLN A 228 9.56 6.83 8.33
CA GLN A 228 9.75 6.78 9.79
C GLN A 228 8.63 7.49 10.56
N ALA A 229 8.09 8.58 10.00
CA ALA A 229 7.02 9.35 10.60
C ALA A 229 5.63 8.72 10.41
N PHE A 230 5.52 7.61 9.69
CA PHE A 230 4.24 6.92 9.49
C PHE A 230 3.66 6.48 10.83
N VAL A 231 2.38 6.82 11.04
CA VAL A 231 1.59 6.37 12.19
C VAL A 231 0.38 5.61 11.64
N PRO A 232 0.26 4.30 11.93
CA PRO A 232 -0.81 3.50 11.37
C PRO A 232 -2.16 3.85 11.99
N ASP A 233 -3.17 3.96 11.15
CA ASP A 233 -4.57 3.96 11.55
C ASP A 233 -5.07 2.51 11.65
N LEU A 234 -5.10 1.99 12.88
CA LEU A 234 -5.59 0.64 13.18
C LEU A 234 -7.11 0.58 13.34
N SER A 235 -7.83 1.67 13.03
CA SER A 235 -9.28 1.66 13.02
C SER A 235 -9.77 0.57 12.07
N ALA A 236 -10.76 -0.20 12.52
CA ALA A 236 -11.41 -1.18 11.67
C ALA A 236 -12.18 -0.44 10.57
N SER A 237 -11.54 -0.23 9.42
CA SER A 237 -12.25 -0.02 8.16
C SER A 237 -13.02 -1.32 7.94
N SER A 238 -14.29 -1.34 8.35
CA SER A 238 -15.17 -2.48 8.22
C SER A 238 -15.56 -2.63 6.75
N SER A 239 -14.69 -3.25 5.94
CA SER A 239 -15.08 -3.77 4.64
C SER A 239 -16.03 -4.96 4.89
N GLY A 240 -17.26 -4.79 4.44
CA GLY A 240 -18.41 -5.62 4.82
C GLY A 240 -18.41 -6.98 4.12
N GLY A 241 -17.73 -7.97 4.69
CA GLY A 241 -18.11 -9.37 4.55
C GLY A 241 -19.38 -9.62 5.38
N SER A 242 -20.56 -9.46 4.78
CA SER A 242 -21.83 -9.86 5.41
C SER A 242 -21.90 -11.37 5.55
N SER A 243 -21.39 -11.89 6.67
CA SER A 243 -21.54 -13.29 7.06
C SER A 243 -22.78 -13.45 7.95
N ALA A 244 -23.87 -13.82 7.28
CA ALA A 244 -25.03 -14.58 7.75
C ALA A 244 -25.47 -14.45 9.23
N THR A 245 -26.65 -13.86 9.41
CA THR A 245 -27.57 -14.14 10.52
C THR A 245 -27.77 -15.66 10.66
N ALA A 246 -27.12 -16.26 11.66
CA ALA A 246 -27.52 -17.58 12.14
C ALA A 246 -28.89 -17.44 12.82
N SER A 247 -29.96 -17.72 12.09
CA SER A 247 -31.27 -18.04 12.64
C SER A 247 -31.16 -19.33 13.43
N GLY A 248 -30.78 -19.21 14.71
CA GLY A 248 -30.84 -20.26 15.71
C GLY A 248 -31.92 -19.92 16.72
N SER A 249 -33.16 -20.30 16.42
CA SER A 249 -34.27 -20.30 17.37
C SER A 249 -33.89 -21.03 18.66
N SER A 250 -33.92 -20.36 19.80
CA SER A 250 -34.22 -20.97 21.10
C SER A 250 -34.66 -19.92 22.12
N ALA A 251 -35.97 -19.94 22.37
CA ALA A 251 -36.72 -19.58 23.58
C ALA A 251 -36.14 -18.55 24.57
N ALA A 252 -36.87 -17.44 24.67
CA ALA A 252 -36.86 -16.56 25.83
C ALA A 252 -37.21 -17.31 27.13
N VAL A 253 -36.46 -17.02 28.20
CA VAL A 253 -36.96 -17.14 29.56
C VAL A 253 -36.68 -15.82 30.28
N SER A 254 -37.74 -15.04 30.39
CA SER A 254 -37.85 -13.88 31.26
C SER A 254 -37.99 -14.35 32.70
N VAL A 255 -37.18 -13.80 33.61
CA VAL A 255 -37.46 -13.85 35.05
C VAL A 255 -37.18 -12.48 35.66
N ASN A 256 -38.25 -11.93 36.23
CA ASN A 256 -38.31 -10.68 36.98
C ASN A 256 -37.35 -10.64 38.17
N SER A 257 -36.91 -9.42 38.50
CA SER A 257 -36.20 -8.96 39.72
C SER A 257 -37.00 -9.26 41.02
N PRO A 258 -36.48 -9.06 42.27
CA PRO A 258 -35.91 -7.79 42.76
C PRO A 258 -34.83 -7.87 43.88
N THR A 259 -34.46 -6.68 44.38
CA THR A 259 -33.86 -6.31 45.68
C THR A 259 -32.34 -6.36 45.89
N SER A 260 -31.75 -5.16 45.79
CA SER A 260 -30.93 -4.46 46.80
C SER A 260 -30.05 -5.28 47.74
N ILE A 261 -28.72 -5.10 47.66
CA ILE A 261 -27.82 -4.99 48.83
C ILE A 261 -26.73 -3.98 48.47
N ALA A 262 -26.63 -2.94 49.28
CA ALA A 262 -25.53 -1.98 49.30
C ALA A 262 -24.35 -2.56 50.11
N PHE A 263 -23.12 -2.34 49.66
CA PHE A 263 -21.96 -2.35 50.53
C PHE A 263 -21.04 -1.18 50.19
N ALA A 264 -21.04 -0.20 51.09
CA ALA A 264 -19.97 0.76 51.27
C ALA A 264 -18.91 0.11 52.17
N VAL A 265 -17.62 0.25 51.84
CA VAL A 265 -16.54 0.09 52.81
C VAL A 265 -15.62 1.28 52.68
N ALA A 266 -15.50 1.99 53.80
CA ALA A 266 -14.78 3.22 53.99
C ALA A 266 -13.27 2.99 54.23
N SER A 267 -12.53 4.06 53.96
CA SER A 267 -11.12 4.31 54.22
C SER A 267 -10.67 4.03 55.66
N MET A 268 -9.41 3.61 55.83
CA MET A 268 -8.61 3.91 57.02
C MET A 268 -7.18 4.33 56.63
N LEU A 269 -6.78 5.45 57.21
CA LEU A 269 -5.43 6.02 57.24
C LEU A 269 -4.45 5.12 58.03
N ALA A 270 -3.17 5.15 57.65
CA ALA A 270 -2.08 5.34 58.62
C ALA A 270 -0.80 5.84 57.91
N ALA A 271 -0.28 6.95 58.40
CA ALA A 271 1.04 7.51 58.10
C ALA A 271 2.09 6.96 59.10
N LEU A 272 3.35 7.44 58.93
CA LEU A 272 4.62 7.20 59.66
C LEU A 272 5.58 6.24 58.94
N ALA A 273 6.89 6.50 58.80
CA ALA A 273 7.75 7.61 59.23
C ALA A 273 9.08 7.56 58.43
N ALA A 274 9.86 8.63 58.59
CA ALA A 274 11.13 8.95 57.96
C ALA A 274 12.33 8.03 58.33
N MET A 275 13.45 8.33 57.64
CA MET A 275 14.87 7.98 57.88
C MET A 275 15.43 6.85 57.01
N VAL A 276 16.13 7.20 55.92
CA VAL A 276 17.60 7.15 55.75
C VAL A 276 17.99 8.15 54.65
#